data_AF-A0AAU9AR67-F1
#
_entry.id   AF-A0AAU9AR67-F1
#
_cell.length_a   1.000
_cell.length_b   1.000
_cell.length_c   1.000
_cell.angle_alpha   90.00
_cell.angle_beta   90.00
_cell.angle_gamma   90.00
#
_symmetry.space_group_name_H-M   'P 1'
#
loop_
_entity.id
_entity.type
_entity.pdbx_description
1 polymer ?
#
loop_
_entity_poly.entity_id
_entity_poly.type
_entity_poly.pdbx_seq_one_letter_code
_entity_poly.pdbx_strand_id
1 'polypeptide(L)'
;MLVCKVVLPDGPVAYVTLTPQDQLGARGIAPQEIVGQIIDPERPGIAPDNFARNRVFVEFLHAVVARHGPSLPALIAEAQRQGDGLVVIVDGRAETPGDAVPPEDIVGAFQVADGRIVADGYRPNPNHRILNARGFFRLDPQLQQHLLEDLAASVADAGE
;
A
#
# COMPACT_ATOMS: atom_id res chain seq x y z
N MET A 1 -11.17 -0.74 -0.55
CA MET A 1 -10.88 -0.04 -1.83
C MET A 1 -12.20 0.41 -2.42
N LEU A 2 -12.30 1.68 -2.80
CA LEU A 2 -13.54 2.31 -3.26
C LEU A 2 -13.28 2.99 -4.60
N VAL A 3 -14.28 3.05 -5.49
CA VAL A 3 -14.15 3.74 -6.78
C VAL A 3 -14.87 5.08 -6.71
N CYS A 4 -14.14 6.16 -6.94
CA CYS A 4 -14.67 7.51 -7.00
C CYS A 4 -14.64 7.99 -8.46
N LYS A 5 -15.81 8.27 -9.04
CA LYS A 5 -15.93 8.86 -10.37
C LYS A 5 -15.94 10.39 -10.27
N VAL A 6 -15.05 11.05 -10.98
CA VAL A 6 -14.92 12.50 -11.06
C VAL A 6 -15.16 12.94 -12.50
N VAL A 7 -16.04 13.91 -12.71
CA VAL A 7 -16.30 14.48 -14.04
C VAL A 7 -15.33 15.64 -14.26
N LEU A 8 -14.39 15.48 -15.19
CA LEU A 8 -13.48 16.53 -15.62
C LEU A 8 -13.95 17.12 -16.97
N PRO A 9 -13.47 18.32 -17.35
CA PRO A 9 -13.79 18.91 -18.66
C PRO A 9 -13.47 18.01 -19.85
N ASP A 10 -12.41 17.20 -19.75
CA ASP A 10 -11.94 16.28 -20.79
C ASP A 10 -12.63 14.90 -20.75
N GLY A 11 -13.59 14.71 -19.84
CA GLY A 11 -14.35 13.46 -19.68
C GLY A 11 -14.33 12.90 -18.26
N PRO A 12 -15.12 11.84 -18.00
CA PRO A 12 -15.15 11.19 -16.69
C PRO A 12 -13.84 10.45 -16.43
N VAL A 13 -13.28 10.65 -15.24
CA VAL A 13 -12.15 9.86 -14.72
C VAL A 13 -12.64 9.06 -13.52
N ALA A 14 -12.18 7.82 -13.38
CA ALA A 14 -12.46 7.00 -12.22
C ALA A 14 -11.18 6.72 -11.43
N TYR A 15 -11.14 7.18 -10.19
CA TYR A 15 -10.05 6.94 -9.25
C TYR A 15 -10.42 5.80 -8.29
N VAL A 16 -9.41 5.04 -7.89
CA VAL A 16 -9.52 4.09 -6.77
C VAL A 16 -8.96 4.77 -5.54
N THR A 17 -9.73 4.82 -4.46
CA THR A 17 -9.37 5.49 -3.21
C THR A 17 -9.43 4.55 -2.00
N LEU A 18 -8.71 4.93 -0.95
CA LEU A 18 -8.88 4.35 0.39
C LEU A 18 -10.03 5.03 1.16
N THR A 19 -10.29 6.31 0.87
CA THR A 19 -11.31 7.12 1.53
C THR A 19 -12.67 7.02 0.83
N PRO A 20 -13.77 6.85 1.57
CA PRO A 20 -15.13 6.88 1.05
C PRO A 20 -15.51 8.18 0.34
N GLN A 21 -16.31 8.08 -0.73
CA GLN A 21 -16.68 9.22 -1.57
C GLN A 21 -17.43 10.33 -0.80
N ASP A 22 -18.24 9.97 0.18
CA ASP A 22 -18.94 10.89 1.08
C ASP A 22 -17.98 11.72 1.95
N GLN A 23 -16.78 11.19 2.23
CA GLN A 23 -15.72 11.87 2.99
C GLN A 23 -14.74 12.66 2.10
N LEU A 24 -14.76 12.42 0.79
CA LEU A 24 -13.94 13.17 -0.18
C LEU A 24 -14.57 14.54 -0.48
N GLY A 25 -15.90 14.60 -0.63
CA GLY A 25 -16.70 15.83 -0.61
C GLY A 25 -16.07 17.06 -1.30
N ALA A 26 -16.11 18.21 -0.61
CA ALA A 26 -15.67 19.51 -1.13
C ALA A 26 -14.17 19.81 -0.99
N ARG A 27 -13.39 18.99 -0.26
CA ARG A 27 -11.94 19.23 -0.07
C ARG A 27 -11.09 18.79 -1.27
N GLY A 28 -11.72 18.08 -2.22
CA GLY A 28 -10.99 17.35 -3.26
C GLY A 28 -10.37 16.07 -2.71
N ILE A 29 -9.55 15.41 -3.53
CA ILE A 29 -8.91 14.14 -3.19
C ILE A 29 -7.42 14.41 -3.08
N ALA A 30 -6.82 14.13 -1.92
CA ALA A 30 -5.38 14.28 -1.77
C ALA A 30 -4.66 13.22 -2.61
N PRO A 31 -3.49 13.52 -3.22
CA PRO A 31 -2.80 12.57 -4.08
C PRO A 31 -2.51 11.22 -3.41
N GLN A 32 -2.16 11.20 -2.13
CA GLN A 32 -1.91 10.00 -1.34
C GLN A 32 -3.19 9.22 -0.98
N GLU A 33 -4.39 9.75 -1.21
CA GLU A 33 -5.64 8.98 -1.07
C GLU A 33 -6.02 8.22 -2.33
N ILE A 34 -5.43 8.60 -3.48
CA ILE A 34 -5.67 7.97 -4.78
C ILE A 34 -4.71 6.80 -4.92
N VAL A 35 -5.22 5.57 -4.77
CA VAL A 35 -4.47 4.33 -4.99
C VAL A 35 -4.04 4.19 -6.46
N GLY A 36 -4.90 4.64 -7.37
CA GLY A 36 -4.64 4.69 -8.80
C GLY A 36 -5.85 5.15 -9.59
N GLN A 37 -5.74 5.08 -10.92
CA GLN A 37 -6.75 5.51 -11.87
C GLN A 37 -7.15 4.34 -12.78
N ILE A 38 -8.45 4.23 -13.06
CA ILE A 38 -8.98 3.32 -14.07
C ILE A 38 -8.76 3.98 -15.45
N ILE A 39 -8.10 3.27 -16.36
CA ILE A 39 -7.69 3.80 -17.68
C ILE A 39 -8.93 3.97 -18.58
N ASP A 40 -9.76 2.94 -18.66
CA ASP A 40 -11.04 2.92 -19.35
C ASP A 40 -12.18 2.72 -18.32
N PRO A 41 -12.88 3.78 -17.91
CA PRO A 41 -13.94 3.72 -16.91
C PRO A 41 -15.24 3.06 -17.42
N GLU A 42 -15.37 2.86 -18.74
CA GLU A 42 -16.54 2.20 -19.36
C GLU A 42 -16.37 0.68 -19.38
N ARG A 43 -15.13 0.19 -19.31
CA ARG A 43 -14.87 -1.25 -19.16
C ARG A 43 -15.34 -1.74 -17.79
N PRO A 44 -16.16 -2.81 -17.72
CA PRO A 44 -16.66 -3.33 -16.45
C PRO A 44 -15.55 -3.95 -15.61
N GLY A 45 -15.60 -3.69 -14.30
CA GLY A 45 -14.69 -4.24 -13.31
C GLY A 45 -13.34 -3.50 -13.22
N ILE A 46 -12.53 -3.90 -12.24
CA ILE A 46 -11.18 -3.35 -12.04
C ILE A 46 -10.19 -4.48 -12.32
N ALA A 47 -9.35 -4.29 -13.34
CA ALA A 47 -8.37 -5.27 -13.79
C ALA A 47 -6.97 -4.63 -13.90
N PRO A 48 -5.89 -5.41 -13.73
CA PRO A 48 -4.52 -4.87 -13.74
C PRO A 48 -4.12 -4.15 -15.04
N ASP A 49 -4.65 -4.62 -16.18
CA ASP A 49 -4.42 -4.03 -17.51
C ASP A 49 -5.21 -2.72 -17.73
N ASN A 50 -6.21 -2.46 -16.89
CA ASN A 50 -7.06 -1.26 -16.93
C ASN A 50 -6.80 -0.33 -15.73
N PHE A 51 -5.65 -0.45 -15.07
CA PHE A 51 -5.34 0.27 -13.84
C PHE A 51 -3.95 0.89 -13.89
N ALA A 52 -3.89 2.21 -13.76
CA ALA A 52 -2.66 2.97 -13.60
C ALA A 52 -2.43 3.25 -12.11
N ARG A 53 -1.38 2.66 -11.52
CA ARG A 53 -1.00 2.91 -10.13
C ARG A 53 -0.59 4.37 -9.92
N ASN A 54 -0.96 4.95 -8.78
CA ASN A 54 -0.49 6.27 -8.41
C ASN A 54 0.84 6.16 -7.65
N ARG A 55 1.88 6.81 -8.18
CA ARG A 55 3.21 6.82 -7.57
C ARG A 55 3.22 7.49 -6.20
N VAL A 56 2.46 8.57 -6.00
CA VAL A 56 2.41 9.29 -4.70
C VAL A 56 1.86 8.39 -3.61
N PHE A 57 0.82 7.62 -3.92
CA PHE A 57 0.28 6.62 -3.00
C PHE A 57 1.29 5.50 -2.71
N VAL A 58 1.98 4.99 -3.72
CA VAL A 58 2.99 3.93 -3.53
C VAL A 58 4.13 4.41 -2.64
N GLU A 59 4.61 5.64 -2.84
CA GLU A 59 5.64 6.25 -1.99
C GLU A 59 5.14 6.44 -0.56
N PHE A 60 3.90 6.92 -0.39
CA PHE A 60 3.25 7.05 0.91
C PHE A 60 3.12 5.71 1.64
N LEU A 61 2.62 4.67 0.95
CA LEU A 61 2.53 3.30 1.46
C LEU A 61 3.88 2.83 2.00
N HIS A 62 4.94 2.96 1.22
CA HIS A 62 6.28 2.54 1.64
C HIS A 62 6.82 3.37 2.81
N ALA A 63 6.50 4.66 2.90
CA ALA A 63 6.87 5.49 4.05
C ALA A 63 6.18 5.03 5.34
N VAL A 64 4.88 4.72 5.29
CA VAL A 64 4.13 4.13 6.41
C VAL A 64 4.76 2.81 6.84
N VAL A 65 5.05 1.93 5.87
CA VAL A 65 5.71 0.65 6.16
C VAL A 65 7.05 0.85 6.85
N ALA A 66 7.91 1.71 6.33
CA ALA A 66 9.22 1.99 6.90
C ALA A 66 9.12 2.54 8.34
N ARG A 67 8.14 3.42 8.60
CA ARG A 67 7.92 4.08 9.89
C ARG A 67 7.42 3.11 10.95
N HIS A 68 6.41 2.32 10.62
CA HIS A 68 5.68 1.51 11.61
C HIS A 68 6.12 0.05 11.65
N GLY A 69 6.70 -0.48 10.57
CA GLY A 69 7.17 -1.86 10.53
C GLY A 69 8.11 -2.26 11.69
N PRO A 70 9.11 -1.43 12.08
CA PRO A 70 10.01 -1.77 13.19
C PRO A 70 9.34 -1.90 14.56
N SER A 71 8.12 -1.38 14.75
CA SER A 71 7.37 -1.49 16.01
C SER A 71 6.37 -2.66 16.02
N LEU A 72 6.17 -3.35 14.89
CA LEU A 72 5.21 -4.44 14.81
C LEU A 72 5.73 -5.70 15.52
N PRO A 73 4.98 -6.27 16.49
CA PRO A 73 5.39 -7.45 17.24
C PRO A 73 5.77 -8.64 16.35
N ALA A 74 5.03 -8.85 15.25
CA ALA A 74 5.31 -9.93 14.31
C ALA A 74 6.67 -9.79 13.63
N LEU A 75 7.03 -8.57 13.22
CA LEU A 75 8.31 -8.29 12.56
C LEU A 75 9.48 -8.31 13.56
N ILE A 76 9.26 -7.85 14.79
CA ILE A 76 10.25 -7.95 15.88
C ILE A 76 10.53 -9.42 16.21
N ALA A 77 9.49 -10.24 16.37
CA ALA A 77 9.64 -11.66 16.67
C ALA A 77 10.39 -12.40 15.54
N GLU A 78 10.07 -12.08 14.28
CA GLU A 78 10.74 -12.66 13.12
C GLU A 78 12.21 -12.22 13.02
N ALA A 79 12.50 -10.95 13.31
CA ALA A 79 13.88 -10.45 13.37
C ALA A 79 14.70 -11.21 14.44
N GLN A 80 14.15 -11.36 15.65
CA GLN A 80 14.78 -12.11 16.74
C GLN A 80 15.02 -13.57 16.39
N ARG A 81 14.09 -14.19 15.65
CA ARG A 81 14.18 -15.58 15.20
C ARG A 81 15.29 -15.78 14.16
N GLN A 82 15.45 -14.83 13.22
CA GLN A 82 16.46 -14.93 12.15
C GLN A 82 17.87 -14.56 12.62
N GLY A 83 18.02 -13.61 13.55
CA GLY A 83 19.31 -13.08 13.97
C GLY A 83 19.85 -12.05 12.99
N ASP A 84 20.20 -12.45 11.77
CA ASP A 84 20.72 -11.56 10.73
C ASP A 84 20.05 -11.82 9.37
N GLY A 85 19.96 -10.80 8.52
CA GLY A 85 19.47 -10.96 7.15
C GLY A 85 18.34 -10.01 6.79
N LEU A 86 17.30 -10.53 6.12
CA LEU A 86 16.17 -9.74 5.63
C LEU A 86 14.85 -10.34 6.13
N VAL A 87 14.06 -9.52 6.81
CA VAL A 87 12.66 -9.84 7.13
C VAL A 87 11.78 -9.28 6.04
N VAL A 88 11.15 -10.17 5.27
CA VAL A 88 10.32 -9.83 4.12
C VAL A 88 8.89 -9.55 4.57
N ILE A 89 8.31 -8.48 4.04
CA ILE A 89 6.90 -8.15 4.22
C ILE A 89 6.13 -8.71 3.03
N VAL A 90 5.34 -9.74 3.30
CA VAL A 90 4.56 -10.45 2.30
C VAL A 90 3.18 -9.81 2.20
N ASP A 91 2.72 -9.61 0.98
CA ASP A 91 1.36 -9.21 0.68
C ASP A 91 0.39 -10.32 1.08
N GLY A 92 -0.65 -10.00 1.85
CA GLY A 92 -1.65 -10.95 2.32
C GLY A 92 -2.51 -11.58 1.22
N ARG A 93 -2.31 -11.22 -0.06
CA ARG A 93 -2.82 -11.98 -1.22
C ARG A 93 -1.96 -13.20 -1.59
N ALA A 94 -0.74 -13.28 -1.09
CA ALA A 94 0.15 -14.40 -1.36
C ALA A 94 -0.47 -15.70 -0.82
N GLU A 95 -0.74 -16.64 -1.72
CA GLU A 95 -1.18 -17.98 -1.36
C GLU A 95 0.06 -18.86 -1.29
N THR A 96 0.77 -18.89 -0.16
CA THR A 96 1.91 -19.81 -0.03
C THR A 96 1.98 -20.47 1.34
N PRO A 97 1.50 -21.70 1.45
CA PRO A 97 2.10 -22.71 2.31
C PRO A 97 3.19 -23.45 1.52
N GLY A 98 4.47 -23.12 1.79
CA GLY A 98 5.62 -23.99 1.44
C GLY A 98 6.55 -23.55 0.29
N ASP A 99 6.14 -22.65 -0.61
CA ASP A 99 6.98 -22.16 -1.72
C ASP A 99 7.51 -20.73 -1.51
N ALA A 100 8.56 -20.36 -2.24
CA ALA A 100 9.11 -19.01 -2.26
C ALA A 100 8.06 -17.99 -2.74
N VAL A 101 7.85 -16.93 -1.95
CA VAL A 101 6.89 -15.86 -2.26
C VAL A 101 7.29 -15.17 -3.59
N PRO A 102 6.37 -15.06 -4.57
CA PRO A 102 6.65 -14.36 -5.82
C PRO A 102 7.10 -12.91 -5.56
N PRO A 103 8.06 -12.36 -6.34
CA PRO A 103 8.53 -10.99 -6.13
C PRO A 103 7.42 -9.94 -6.20
N GLU A 104 6.37 -10.14 -6.99
CA GLU A 104 5.23 -9.21 -7.08
C GLU A 104 4.33 -9.16 -5.84
N ASP A 105 4.44 -10.16 -4.97
CA ASP A 105 3.71 -10.28 -3.70
C ASP A 105 4.58 -9.91 -2.50
N ILE A 106 5.80 -9.41 -2.72
CA ILE A 106 6.64 -8.87 -1.67
C ILE A 106 6.48 -7.36 -1.65
N VAL A 107 5.98 -6.80 -0.55
CA VAL A 107 5.84 -5.33 -0.39
C VAL A 107 7.22 -4.69 -0.25
N GLY A 108 8.09 -5.29 0.55
CA GLY A 108 9.44 -4.82 0.81
C GLY A 108 10.13 -5.70 1.84
N ALA A 109 11.30 -5.28 2.30
CA ALA A 109 12.04 -6.00 3.33
C ALA A 109 12.73 -5.05 4.30
N PHE A 110 12.91 -5.51 5.54
CA PHE A 110 13.73 -4.85 6.54
C PHE A 110 15.06 -5.57 6.68
N GLN A 111 16.16 -4.82 6.69
CA GLN A 111 17.44 -5.32 7.16
C GLN A 111 17.35 -5.64 8.65
N VAL A 112 17.86 -6.81 9.02
CA VAL A 112 17.99 -7.27 10.40
C VAL A 112 19.45 -7.55 10.72
N ALA A 113 19.86 -7.15 11.92
CA ALA A 113 21.17 -7.45 12.50
C ALA A 113 21.02 -7.69 14.00
N ASP A 114 21.69 -8.72 14.54
CA ASP A 114 21.66 -9.09 15.96
C ASP A 114 20.23 -9.21 16.55
N GLY A 115 19.32 -9.79 15.77
CA GLY A 115 17.92 -10.00 16.12
C GLY A 115 17.07 -8.73 16.13
N ARG A 116 17.57 -7.62 15.59
CA ARG A 116 16.91 -6.31 15.58
C ARG A 116 16.75 -5.78 14.17
N ILE A 117 15.62 -5.13 13.90
CA ILE A 117 15.41 -4.39 12.67
C ILE A 117 16.33 -3.16 12.69
N VAL A 118 17.12 -3.01 11.65
CA VAL A 118 18.06 -1.89 11.48
C VAL A 118 17.26 -0.63 11.12
N ALA A 119 17.54 0.48 11.83
CA ALA A 119 16.97 1.78 11.51
C ALA A 119 17.30 2.18 10.06
N ASP A 120 16.33 2.73 9.34
CA ASP A 120 16.43 3.05 7.90
C ASP A 120 16.80 1.83 7.01
N GLY A 121 16.67 0.62 7.54
CA GLY A 121 16.96 -0.64 6.84
C GLY A 121 15.84 -1.12 5.92
N TYR A 122 14.77 -0.33 5.77
CA TYR A 122 13.65 -0.68 4.89
C TYR A 122 14.01 -0.52 3.43
N ARG A 123 13.72 -1.54 2.62
CA ARG A 123 13.87 -1.52 1.18
C ARG A 123 12.53 -1.80 0.51
N PRO A 124 11.93 -0.81 -0.19
CA PRO A 124 10.72 -1.06 -0.96
C PRO A 124 11.01 -1.98 -2.14
N ASN A 125 10.08 -2.86 -2.48
CA ASN A 125 10.22 -3.71 -3.64
C ASN A 125 9.57 -3.08 -4.88
N PRO A 126 10.33 -2.67 -5.90
CA PRO A 126 9.78 -2.02 -7.09
C PRO A 126 8.87 -2.93 -7.92
N ASN A 127 8.97 -4.25 -7.73
CA ASN A 127 8.15 -5.25 -8.42
C ASN A 127 6.79 -5.49 -7.75
N HIS A 128 6.56 -4.94 -6.55
CA HIS A 128 5.27 -5.08 -5.86
C HIS A 128 4.13 -4.49 -6.71
N ARG A 129 3.06 -5.27 -6.87
CA ARG A 129 1.89 -4.85 -7.66
C ARG A 129 0.73 -4.46 -6.76
N ILE A 130 0.38 -3.17 -6.71
CA ILE A 130 -0.79 -2.65 -5.97
C ILE A 130 -2.09 -3.39 -6.35
N LEU A 131 -2.25 -3.75 -7.63
CA LEU A 131 -3.35 -4.55 -8.15
C LEU A 131 -2.80 -5.68 -9.02
N ASN A 132 -3.22 -6.91 -8.75
CA ASN A 132 -2.94 -8.08 -9.58
C ASN A 132 -4.23 -8.90 -9.80
N ALA A 133 -4.13 -10.07 -10.42
CA ALA A 133 -5.29 -10.92 -10.70
C ALA A 133 -6.07 -11.37 -9.44
N ARG A 134 -5.44 -11.34 -8.26
CA ARG A 134 -6.07 -11.67 -6.95
C ARG A 134 -6.70 -10.44 -6.27
N GLY A 135 -6.71 -9.29 -6.92
CA GLY A 135 -7.26 -8.03 -6.41
C GLY A 135 -6.21 -7.11 -5.83
N PHE A 136 -6.62 -6.18 -4.98
CA PHE A 136 -5.73 -5.18 -4.39
C PHE A 136 -4.86 -5.74 -3.27
N PHE A 137 -3.68 -5.14 -3.10
CA PHE A 137 -2.73 -5.45 -2.02
C PHE A 137 -3.41 -5.57 -0.66
N ARG A 138 -2.88 -6.48 0.16
CA ARG A 138 -3.32 -6.67 1.53
C ARG A 138 -2.11 -6.58 2.44
N LEU A 139 -2.20 -5.73 3.46
CA LEU A 139 -1.19 -5.66 4.51
C LEU A 139 -1.66 -6.50 5.70
N ASP A 140 -0.74 -6.79 6.61
CA ASP A 140 -1.08 -7.22 7.96
C ASP A 140 -2.07 -6.22 8.60
N PRO A 141 -3.06 -6.68 9.40
CA PRO A 141 -4.07 -5.79 9.98
C PRO A 141 -3.52 -4.59 10.75
N GLN A 142 -2.41 -4.73 11.47
CA GLN A 142 -1.82 -3.61 12.23
C GLN A 142 -1.20 -2.58 11.27
N LEU A 143 -0.53 -3.05 10.23
CA LEU A 143 0.06 -2.16 9.23
C LEU A 143 -1.01 -1.49 8.35
N GLN A 144 -2.09 -2.21 8.04
CA GLN A 144 -3.26 -1.65 7.37
C GLN A 144 -3.90 -0.54 8.21
N GLN A 145 -3.99 -0.72 9.53
CA GLN A 145 -4.50 0.29 10.44
C GLN A 145 -3.61 1.55 10.41
N HIS A 146 -2.29 1.39 10.56
CA HIS A 146 -1.36 2.52 10.49
C HIS A 146 -1.40 3.26 9.16
N LEU A 147 -1.60 2.56 8.04
CA LEU A 147 -1.79 3.20 6.74
C LEU A 147 -3.00 4.14 6.74
N LEU A 148 -4.11 3.72 7.33
CA LEU A 148 -5.34 4.53 7.39
C LEU A 148 -5.20 5.69 8.38
N GLU A 149 -4.54 5.48 9.52
CA GLU A 149 -4.27 6.51 10.53
C GLU A 149 -3.35 7.61 10.00
N ASP A 150 -2.21 7.24 9.40
CA ASP A 150 -1.27 8.20 8.79
C ASP A 150 -1.93 8.94 7.63
N LEU A 151 -2.80 8.28 6.86
CA LEU A 151 -3.53 8.91 5.77
C LEU A 151 -4.50 9.96 6.29
N ALA A 152 -5.27 9.63 7.33
CA ALA A 152 -6.20 10.56 7.96
C ALA A 152 -5.48 11.78 8.56
N ALA A 153 -4.36 11.56 9.25
CA ALA A 153 -3.54 12.65 9.79
C ALA A 153 -2.97 13.54 8.68
N SER A 154 -2.42 12.95 7.62
CA SER A 154 -1.88 13.70 6.48
C SER A 154 -2.92 14.56 5.76
N VAL A 155 -4.18 14.12 5.73
CA VAL A 155 -5.28 14.87 5.13
C VAL A 155 -5.73 16.02 6.02
N ALA A 156 -5.73 15.85 7.35
CA ALA A 156 -6.05 16.92 8.29
C ALA A 156 -5.04 18.07 8.20
N ASP A 157 -3.74 17.75 8.17
CA ASP A 157 -2.65 18.75 8.07
C ASP A 157 -2.66 19.53 6.74
N ALA A 158 -3.21 18.94 5.67
CA ALA A 158 -3.30 19.59 4.36
C ALA A 158 -4.52 20.53 4.21
N GLY A 159 -5.44 20.50 5.19
CA GLY A 159 -6.66 21.31 5.22
C GLY A 159 -6.57 22.56 6.09
N GLU A 160 -5.45 22.78 6.79
CA GLU A 160 -5.11 24.00 7.55
C GLU A 160 -4.28 24.99 6.72
#